data_AF-M0NHL9-F1
#
_entry.id   AF-M0NHL9-F1
#
_cell.length_a   1.000
_cell.length_b   1.000
_cell.length_c   1.000
_cell.angle_alpha   90.00
_cell.angle_beta   90.00
_cell.angle_gamma   90.00
#
_symmetry.space_group_name_H-M   'P 1'
#
loop_
_entity.id
_entity.type
_entity.pdbx_description
1 polymer ?
#
loop_
_entity_poly.entity_id
_entity_poly.type
_entity_poly.pdbx_seq_one_letter_code
_entity_poly.pdbx_strand_id
1 'polypeptide(L)'
;MSAENDTGNPIIVALASLIIPGLGHIIGGLKGRGLYWLGGFVIYMLVSTVLVFVGIGIFMLLLEPVWHLGAAIDGYVQASD
;
A
#
# COMPACT_ATOMS: atom_id res chain seq x y z
N MET A 1 27.17 -3.54 -15.96
CA MET A 1 26.18 -2.45 -16.08
C MET A 1 25.50 -2.38 -14.72
N SER A 2 25.94 -1.46 -13.86
CA SER A 2 25.38 -1.32 -12.51
C SER A 2 24.06 -0.58 -12.67
N ALA A 3 22.93 -1.22 -12.34
CA ALA A 3 21.65 -0.55 -12.26
C ALA A 3 21.73 0.41 -11.06
N GLU A 4 22.09 1.65 -11.34
CA GLU A 4 21.95 2.76 -10.40
C GLU A 4 20.47 2.83 -10.01
N ASN A 5 20.21 2.75 -8.71
CA ASN A 5 18.89 2.53 -8.10
C ASN A 5 17.85 3.52 -8.66
N ASP A 6 16.93 3.02 -9.50
CA ASP A 6 15.86 3.80 -10.14
C ASP A 6 14.58 3.84 -9.28
N THR A 7 14.64 3.29 -8.04
CA THR A 7 13.56 3.49 -7.07
C THR A 7 13.73 4.86 -6.43
N GLY A 8 12.68 5.69 -6.52
CA GLY A 8 12.68 7.01 -5.89
C GLY A 8 12.95 6.92 -4.38
N ASN A 9 13.42 8.02 -3.78
CA ASN A 9 13.79 8.11 -2.36
C ASN A 9 12.88 7.25 -1.44
N PRO A 10 13.43 6.31 -0.65
CA PRO A 10 12.64 5.35 0.15
C PRO A 10 11.65 6.02 1.11
N ILE A 11 11.99 7.20 1.62
CA ILE A 11 11.12 7.97 2.50
C ILE A 11 9.90 8.47 1.71
N ILE A 12 10.10 8.94 0.48
CA ILE A 12 8.98 9.39 -0.39
C ILE A 12 8.08 8.20 -0.73
N VAL A 13 8.66 7.06 -1.06
CA VAL A 13 7.92 5.82 -1.33
C VAL A 13 7.08 5.40 -0.11
N ALA A 14 7.67 5.43 1.09
CA ALA A 14 6.97 5.10 2.32
C ALA A 14 5.83 6.07 2.62
N LEU A 15 6.10 7.38 2.59
CA LEU A 15 5.11 8.41 2.90
C LEU A 15 3.95 8.42 1.90
N ALA A 16 4.23 8.30 0.61
CA ALA A 16 3.17 8.22 -0.40
C ALA A 16 2.32 6.95 -0.22
N SER A 17 2.94 5.81 0.10
CA SER A 17 2.23 4.55 0.37
C SER A 17 1.45 4.55 1.69
N LEU A 18 1.89 5.35 2.66
CA LEU A 18 1.18 5.58 3.92
C LEU A 18 -0.13 6.34 3.71
N ILE A 19 -0.18 7.26 2.75
CA ILE A 19 -1.41 8.01 2.46
C ILE A 19 -2.33 7.21 1.53
N ILE A 20 -1.78 6.58 0.51
CA ILE A 20 -2.53 5.73 -0.42
C ILE A 20 -1.76 4.40 -0.57
N PRO A 21 -2.27 3.28 -0.05
CA PRO A 21 -1.60 1.99 -0.14
C PRO A 21 -1.21 1.66 -1.59
N GLY A 22 0.09 1.45 -1.82
CA GLY A 22 0.64 1.13 -3.14
C GLY A 22 1.01 2.31 -4.04
N LEU A 23 0.63 3.56 -3.69
CA LEU A 23 0.96 4.73 -4.52
C LEU A 23 2.47 4.99 -4.57
N GLY A 24 3.14 4.96 -3.42
CA GLY A 24 4.57 5.21 -3.35
C GLY A 24 5.38 4.15 -4.10
N HIS A 25 4.96 2.88 -4.05
CA HIS A 25 5.56 1.83 -4.87
C HIS A 25 5.48 2.14 -6.38
N ILE A 26 4.34 2.64 -6.87
CA ILE A 26 4.19 3.00 -8.28
C ILE A 26 5.12 4.16 -8.64
N ILE A 27 5.21 5.18 -7.79
CA ILE A 27 6.11 6.33 -7.97
C ILE A 27 7.58 5.88 -7.96
N GLY A 28 7.94 4.95 -7.07
CA GLY A 28 9.27 4.39 -6.94
C GLY A 28 9.59 3.27 -7.95
N GLY A 29 8.86 3.14 -9.06
CA GLY A 29 9.16 2.16 -10.11
C GLY A 29 8.72 0.71 -9.81
N LEU A 30 8.27 0.40 -8.59
CA LEU A 30 7.82 -0.91 -8.12
C LEU A 30 6.36 -1.21 -8.54
N LYS A 31 6.02 -1.00 -9.81
CA LYS A 31 4.63 -1.03 -10.33
C LYS A 31 3.85 -2.29 -9.98
N GLY A 32 4.47 -3.48 -10.05
CA GLY A 32 3.82 -4.74 -9.71
C GLY A 32 3.38 -4.81 -8.25
N ARG A 33 4.27 -4.44 -7.31
CA ARG A 33 3.94 -4.37 -5.88
C ARG A 33 2.95 -3.25 -5.57
N GLY A 34 3.08 -2.12 -6.25
CA GLY A 34 2.14 -1.01 -6.09
C GLY A 34 0.72 -1.37 -6.50
N LEU A 35 0.54 -2.06 -7.62
CA LEU A 35 -0.77 -2.57 -8.03
C LEU A 35 -1.31 -3.65 -7.08
N TYR A 36 -0.45 -4.49 -6.51
CA TYR A 36 -0.85 -5.47 -5.49
C TYR A 36 -1.42 -4.77 -4.24
N TRP A 37 -0.70 -3.78 -3.69
CA TRP A 37 -1.15 -3.03 -2.53
C TRP A 37 -2.41 -2.22 -2.80
N LEU A 38 -2.43 -1.48 -3.91
CA LEU A 38 -3.57 -0.65 -4.30
C LEU A 38 -4.81 -1.51 -4.60
N GLY A 39 -4.66 -2.56 -5.39
CA GLY A 39 -5.75 -3.48 -5.73
C GLY A 39 -6.27 -4.23 -4.51
N GLY A 40 -5.37 -4.73 -3.67
CA GLY A 40 -5.72 -5.37 -2.39
C GLY A 40 -6.51 -4.43 -1.49
N PHE A 41 -6.06 -3.18 -1.35
CA PHE A 41 -6.74 -2.16 -0.56
C PHE A 41 -8.15 -1.83 -1.10
N VAL A 42 -8.30 -1.68 -2.41
CA VAL A 42 -9.62 -1.44 -3.04
C VAL A 42 -10.56 -2.62 -2.81
N ILE A 43 -10.10 -3.84 -3.02
CA ILE A 43 -10.91 -5.06 -2.78
C ILE A 43 -11.30 -5.14 -1.31
N TYR A 44 -10.36 -4.88 -0.40
CA TYR A 44 -10.60 -4.84 1.03
C TYR A 44 -11.67 -3.82 1.40
N MET A 45 -11.60 -2.60 0.87
CA MET A 45 -12.59 -1.55 1.14
C MET A 45 -13.97 -1.93 0.61
N LEU A 46 -14.06 -2.51 -0.59
CA LEU A 46 -15.32 -2.99 -1.17
C LEU A 46 -15.94 -4.09 -0.31
N VAL A 47 -15.16 -5.13 0.03
CA VAL A 47 -15.61 -6.25 0.87
C VAL A 47 -16.03 -5.75 2.25
N SER A 48 -15.21 -4.93 2.90
CA SER A 48 -15.50 -4.37 4.21
C SER A 48 -16.80 -3.56 4.19
N THR A 49 -17.00 -2.72 3.18
CA THR A 49 -18.23 -1.91 3.02
C THR A 49 -19.47 -2.78 2.88
N VAL A 50 -19.43 -3.83 2.05
CA VAL A 50 -20.56 -4.76 1.91
C VAL A 50 -20.85 -5.49 3.23
N LEU A 51 -19.80 -5.87 3.97
CA LEU A 51 -19.95 -6.58 5.24
C LEU A 51 -20.43 -5.69 6.39
N VAL A 52 -20.48 -4.36 6.23
CA VAL A 52 -21.08 -3.47 7.24
C VAL A 52 -22.56 -3.81 7.45
N PHE A 53 -23.28 -4.21 6.39
CA PHE A 53 -24.70 -4.57 6.48
C PHE A 53 -24.98 -5.81 7.33
N VAL A 54 -23.95 -6.61 7.64
CA VAL A 54 -24.02 -7.77 8.55
C VAL A 54 -23.15 -7.57 9.81
N GLY A 55 -22.73 -6.33 10.08
CA GLY A 55 -21.94 -5.93 11.26
C GLY A 55 -20.44 -6.23 11.20
N ILE A 56 -20.01 -7.29 10.49
CA ILE A 56 -18.61 -7.70 10.39
C ILE A 56 -17.72 -6.60 9.79
N GLY A 57 -18.22 -5.89 8.78
CA GLY A 57 -17.47 -4.86 8.08
C GLY A 57 -17.01 -3.70 8.96
N ILE A 58 -17.69 -3.43 10.08
CA ILE A 58 -17.30 -2.39 11.04
C ILE A 58 -15.92 -2.71 11.62
N PHE A 59 -15.70 -3.96 12.05
CA PHE A 59 -14.41 -4.39 12.60
C PHE A 59 -13.32 -4.42 11.54
N MET A 60 -13.68 -4.77 10.30
CA MET A 60 -12.73 -4.68 9.19
C MET A 60 -12.32 -3.23 8.97
N LEU A 61 -13.24 -2.28 8.84
CA LEU A 61 -12.87 -0.86 8.63
C LEU A 61 -11.94 -0.30 9.73
N LEU A 62 -11.99 -0.81 10.97
CA LEU A 62 -11.04 -0.43 12.02
C LEU A 62 -9.60 -0.90 11.76
N LEU A 63 -9.40 -1.92 10.93
CA LEU A 63 -8.09 -2.41 10.49
C LEU A 63 -7.57 -1.68 9.25
N GLU A 64 -8.30 -0.68 8.73
CA GLU A 64 -7.83 0.14 7.60
C GLU A 64 -6.41 0.73 7.84
N PRO A 65 -6.06 1.28 9.02
CA PRO A 65 -4.72 1.84 9.23
C PRO A 65 -3.59 0.82 9.06
N VAL A 66 -3.88 -0.47 9.24
CA VAL A 66 -2.91 -1.56 9.04
C VAL A 66 -2.51 -1.67 7.57
N TRP A 67 -3.42 -1.42 6.62
CA TRP A 67 -3.11 -1.41 5.19
C TRP A 67 -2.14 -0.28 4.84
N HIS A 68 -2.39 0.91 5.37
CA HIS A 68 -1.54 2.09 5.17
C HIS A 68 -0.14 1.87 5.75
N LEU A 69 -0.05 1.38 6.98
CA LEU A 69 1.23 1.07 7.63
C LEU A 69 1.97 -0.06 6.93
N GLY A 70 1.26 -1.13 6.55
CA GLY A 70 1.83 -2.26 5.83
C GLY A 70 2.42 -1.84 4.49
N ALA A 71 1.67 -1.07 3.71
CA ALA A 71 2.14 -0.54 2.42
C ALA A 71 3.34 0.42 2.60
N ALA A 72 3.32 1.27 3.62
CA ALA A 72 4.44 2.18 3.91
C ALA A 72 5.73 1.44 4.27
N ILE A 73 5.65 0.44 5.16
CA ILE A 73 6.79 -0.39 5.57
C ILE A 73 7.32 -1.17 4.37
N ASP A 74 6.42 -1.82 3.62
CA ASP A 74 6.79 -2.58 2.42
C ASP A 74 7.49 -1.70 1.39
N GLY A 75 6.95 -0.49 1.14
CA GLY A 75 7.51 0.46 0.21
C GLY A 75 8.90 0.95 0.63
N TYR A 76 9.08 1.25 1.92
CA TYR A 76 10.37 1.64 2.47
C TYR A 76 11.43 0.55 2.27
N VAL A 77 11.11 -0.69 2.64
CA VAL A 77 12.05 -1.83 2.54
C VAL A 77 12.45 -2.03 1.08
N GLN A 78 11.48 -2.06 0.17
CA GLN A 78 11.74 -2.36 -1.23
C GLN A 78 12.47 -1.28 -2.02
N ALA A 79 12.38 -0.03 -1.58
CA ALA A 79 13.14 1.07 -2.18
C ALA A 79 14.52 1.24 -1.54
N SER A 80 14.73 0.65 -0.35
CA SER A 80 16.03 0.69 0.35
C SER A 80 16.98 -0.42 -0.08
N ASP A 81 16.46 -1.48 -0.71
CA ASP A 81 17.22 -2.57 -1.34
C ASP A 81 17.72 -2.19 -2.74
#